data_AF-A0A7C1EDE0-F1
#
_entry.id   AF-A0A7C1EDE0-F1
#
_cell.length_a   1.000
_cell.length_b   1.000
_cell.length_c   1.000
_cell.angle_alpha   90.00
_cell.angle_beta   90.00
_cell.angle_gamma   90.00
#
_symmetry.space_group_name_H-M   'P 1'
#
loop_
_entity.id
_entity.type
_entity.pdbx_description
1 polymer ?
#
loop_
_entity_poly.entity_id
_entity_poly.type
_entity_poly.pdbx_seq_one_letter_code
_entity_poly.pdbx_strand_id
1 'polypeptide(L)'
;MGMKGAAAALIAVFILSACMTVAGDDVLAEVNSRKITKKNVMTKSALYGLEVSDEGAVRDFLNLLINDYLILEAAKEEKISFTKKELEEEIAGFIPDYSRVELKKMLSK
;
A
#
# COMPACT_ATOMS: atom_id res chain seq x y z
N MET A 1 -36.01 31.47 28.63
CA MET A 1 -35.19 30.32 29.08
C MET A 1 -35.53 29.12 28.22
N GLY A 2 -34.53 28.49 27.59
CA GLY A 2 -34.56 27.16 26.93
C GLY A 2 -35.43 27.05 25.67
N MET A 3 -34.96 27.30 24.44
CA MET A 3 -33.98 26.57 23.62
C MET A 3 -34.46 25.19 23.12
N LYS A 4 -34.87 25.21 21.83
CA LYS A 4 -34.60 24.26 20.73
C LYS A 4 -34.88 22.76 20.95
N GLY A 5 -35.82 22.22 20.17
CA GLY A 5 -35.99 20.77 20.07
C GLY A 5 -36.96 20.33 18.98
N ALA A 6 -36.67 20.59 17.71
CA ALA A 6 -37.27 19.88 16.57
C ALA A 6 -36.52 20.19 15.27
N ALA A 7 -35.23 19.83 15.20
CA ALA A 7 -34.45 19.90 13.97
C ALA A 7 -33.48 18.71 13.89
N ALA A 8 -33.99 17.50 14.11
CA ALA A 8 -33.20 16.26 14.03
C ALA A 8 -33.92 15.18 13.22
N ALA A 9 -34.75 15.58 12.26
CA ALA A 9 -35.43 14.66 11.33
C ALA A 9 -35.10 15.05 9.88
N LEU A 10 -33.81 15.10 9.51
CA LEU A 10 -33.40 15.23 8.11
C LEU A 10 -31.91 14.94 7.80
N ILE A 11 -31.22 14.13 8.61
CA ILE A 11 -29.87 13.64 8.27
C ILE A 11 -29.81 12.13 8.52
N ALA A 12 -30.70 11.41 7.84
CA ALA A 12 -30.69 9.95 7.78
C ALA A 12 -30.91 9.49 6.32
N VAL A 13 -30.25 10.10 5.33
CA VAL A 13 -30.36 9.64 3.92
C VAL A 13 -29.05 9.79 3.11
N PHE A 14 -27.86 9.98 3.70
CA PHE A 14 -26.64 10.12 2.88
C PHE A 14 -25.36 9.42 3.38
N ILE A 15 -25.44 8.53 4.37
CA ILE A 15 -24.25 7.76 4.82
C ILE A 15 -24.27 6.29 4.34
N LEU A 16 -25.37 5.79 3.76
CA LEU A 16 -25.48 4.39 3.33
C LEU A 16 -25.35 4.12 1.82
N SER A 17 -25.05 5.12 0.98
CA SER A 17 -24.92 4.91 -0.49
C SER A 17 -23.49 4.94 -1.03
N ALA A 18 -22.46 4.90 -0.16
CA ALA A 18 -21.07 4.72 -0.60
C ALA A 18 -20.58 3.27 -0.48
N CYS A 19 -21.43 2.32 -0.10
CA CYS A 19 -21.24 0.90 -0.42
C CYS A 19 -21.60 0.64 -1.90
N MET A 20 -21.10 1.49 -2.81
CA MET A 20 -21.04 1.14 -4.21
C MET A 20 -19.87 0.18 -4.37
N THR A 21 -20.23 -1.08 -4.58
CA THR A 21 -19.45 -2.15 -5.16
C THR A 21 -18.66 -1.65 -6.37
N VAL A 22 -17.47 -1.12 -6.13
CA VAL A 22 -16.38 -1.24 -7.09
C VAL A 22 -15.97 -2.71 -6.97
N ALA A 23 -15.86 -3.44 -8.07
CA ALA A 23 -15.20 -4.74 -8.08
C ALA A 23 -13.79 -4.51 -7.51
N GLY A 24 -13.65 -4.69 -6.20
CA GLY A 24 -12.51 -4.21 -5.44
C GLY A 24 -11.36 -5.13 -5.75
N ASP A 25 -10.19 -4.56 -6.05
CA ASP A 25 -8.95 -5.32 -6.07
C ASP A 25 -8.93 -6.30 -4.89
N ASP A 26 -8.70 -7.60 -5.14
CA ASP A 26 -8.69 -8.65 -4.10
C ASP A 26 -7.78 -8.20 -2.93
N VAL A 27 -8.38 -7.72 -1.84
CA VAL A 27 -7.63 -7.24 -0.67
C VAL A 27 -7.14 -8.45 0.11
N LEU A 28 -5.82 -8.56 0.25
CA LEU A 28 -5.16 -9.68 0.92
C LEU A 28 -4.78 -9.34 2.37
N ALA A 29 -4.51 -8.07 2.66
CA ALA A 29 -4.24 -7.59 4.01
C ALA A 29 -4.57 -6.09 4.16
N GLU A 30 -4.76 -5.66 5.40
CA GLU A 30 -4.90 -4.25 5.77
C GLU A 30 -3.91 -3.94 6.90
N VAL A 31 -3.09 -2.90 6.70
CA VAL A 31 -2.10 -2.43 7.67
C VAL A 31 -2.44 -0.97 7.97
N ASN A 32 -2.97 -0.73 9.17
CA ASN A 32 -3.55 0.55 9.56
C ASN A 32 -4.57 1.05 8.52
N SER A 33 -4.25 2.11 7.76
CA SER A 33 -5.15 2.69 6.75
C SER A 33 -4.85 2.23 5.31
N ARG A 34 -3.85 1.36 5.13
CA ARG A 34 -3.41 0.89 3.81
C ARG A 34 -3.90 -0.52 3.52
N LYS A 35 -4.43 -0.70 2.32
CA LYS A 35 -4.84 -2.00 1.79
C LYS A 35 -3.74 -2.58 0.93
N ILE A 36 -3.40 -3.84 1.16
CA ILE A 36 -2.50 -4.64 0.33
C ILE A 36 -3.38 -5.51 -0.55
N THR A 37 -3.35 -5.27 -1.86
CA THR A 37 -4.16 -6.02 -2.82
C THR A 37 -3.33 -7.12 -3.50
N LYS A 38 -4.01 -8.07 -4.14
CA LYS A 38 -3.39 -9.09 -4.99
C LYS A 38 -2.52 -8.47 -6.08
N LYS A 39 -2.96 -7.35 -6.67
CA LYS A 39 -2.15 -6.61 -7.63
C LYS A 39 -0.85 -6.10 -6.99
N ASN A 40 -0.89 -5.57 -5.77
CA ASN A 40 0.34 -5.16 -5.07
C ASN A 40 1.30 -6.33 -4.88
N VAL A 41 0.78 -7.48 -4.47
CA VAL A 41 1.59 -8.70 -4.30
C VAL A 41 2.22 -9.13 -5.62
N MET A 42 1.44 -9.29 -6.69
CA MET A 42 1.96 -9.75 -7.98
C MET A 42 2.97 -8.78 -8.60
N THR A 43 2.70 -7.47 -8.53
CA THR A 43 3.60 -6.47 -9.10
C THR A 43 4.90 -6.36 -8.30
N LYS A 44 4.82 -6.35 -6.97
CA LYS A 44 6.02 -6.27 -6.14
C LYS A 44 6.82 -7.56 -6.17
N SER A 45 6.19 -8.73 -6.18
CA SER A 45 6.95 -9.98 -6.27
C SER A 45 7.75 -10.07 -7.57
N ALA A 46 7.15 -9.66 -8.69
CA ALA A 46 7.85 -9.56 -9.97
C ALA A 46 9.04 -8.58 -9.92
N LEU A 47 8.89 -7.43 -9.24
CA LEU A 47 9.96 -6.45 -9.07
C LEU A 47 11.12 -6.96 -8.19
N TYR A 48 10.80 -7.76 -7.18
CA TYR A 48 11.80 -8.32 -6.26
C TYR A 48 12.40 -9.62 -6.82
N GLY A 49 11.96 -10.08 -8.00
CA GLY A 49 12.38 -11.35 -8.59
C GLY A 49 11.96 -12.57 -7.75
N LEU A 50 10.93 -12.42 -6.91
CA LEU A 50 10.43 -13.48 -6.04
C LEU A 50 9.29 -14.22 -6.74
N GLU A 51 9.49 -15.52 -6.94
CA GLU A 51 8.43 -16.39 -7.45
C GLU A 51 7.49 -16.74 -6.31
N VAL A 52 6.23 -16.32 -6.44
CA VAL A 52 5.19 -16.58 -5.46
C VAL A 52 4.36 -17.76 -5.98
N SER A 53 4.93 -18.96 -5.87
CA SER A 53 4.43 -20.18 -6.51
C SER A 53 3.46 -20.99 -5.65
N ASP A 54 3.48 -20.80 -4.34
CA ASP A 54 2.66 -21.55 -3.38
C ASP A 54 2.19 -20.68 -2.22
N GLU A 55 1.28 -21.21 -1.41
CA GLU A 55 0.66 -20.51 -0.28
C GLU A 55 1.69 -20.03 0.75
N GLY A 56 2.77 -20.79 0.99
CA GLY A 56 3.85 -20.41 1.90
C GLY A 56 4.59 -19.18 1.38
N ALA A 57 5.00 -19.21 0.10
CA ALA A 57 5.65 -18.08 -0.56
C ALA A 57 4.74 -16.83 -0.60
N VAL A 58 3.43 -16.99 -0.85
CA VAL A 58 2.45 -15.88 -0.77
C VAL A 58 2.45 -15.27 0.62
N ARG A 59 2.38 -16.10 1.65
CA ARG A 59 2.31 -15.67 3.05
C ARG A 59 3.58 -14.94 3.46
N ASP A 60 4.75 -15.47 3.14
CA ASP A 60 6.03 -14.85 3.47
C ASP A 60 6.20 -13.50 2.78
N PHE A 61 5.81 -13.43 1.50
CA PHE A 61 5.85 -12.17 0.77
C PHE A 61 4.84 -11.15 1.31
N LEU A 62 3.63 -11.58 1.68
CA LEU A 62 2.66 -10.72 2.36
C LEU A 62 3.19 -10.17 3.67
N ASN A 63 3.83 -11.01 4.50
CA ASN A 63 4.46 -10.58 5.74
C ASN A 63 5.56 -9.54 5.50
N LEU A 64 6.39 -9.73 4.46
CA LEU A 64 7.38 -8.74 4.06
C LEU A 64 6.73 -7.40 3.71
N LEU A 65 5.67 -7.40 2.90
CA LEU A 65 4.94 -6.17 2.56
C LEU A 65 4.32 -5.50 3.78
N ILE A 66 3.74 -6.27 4.70
CA ILE A 66 3.18 -5.75 5.95
C ILE A 66 4.26 -5.06 6.77
N ASN A 67 5.42 -5.70 6.94
CA ASN A 67 6.55 -5.14 7.68
C ASN A 67 7.07 -3.85 7.03
N ASP A 68 7.19 -3.80 5.71
CA ASP A 68 7.58 -2.58 4.98
C ASP A 68 6.62 -1.41 5.30
N TYR A 69 5.31 -1.67 5.32
CA TYR A 69 4.34 -0.62 5.65
C TYR A 69 4.44 -0.15 7.10
N LEU A 70 4.65 -1.05 8.05
CA LEU A 70 4.85 -0.70 9.46
C LEU A 70 6.11 0.16 9.64
N ILE A 71 7.21 -0.18 8.96
CA ILE A 71 8.46 0.60 9.00
C ILE A 71 8.22 2.00 8.43
N LEU A 72 7.50 2.11 7.31
CA LEU A 72 7.20 3.40 6.69
C LEU A 72 6.32 4.28 7.58
N GLU A 73 5.36 3.70 8.31
CA GLU A 73 4.53 4.46 9.25
C GLU A 73 5.33 4.89 10.47
N ALA A 74 6.14 4.02 11.06
CA ALA A 74 7.04 4.38 12.15
C ALA A 74 8.01 5.50 11.73
N ALA A 75 8.60 5.40 10.54
CA ALA A 75 9.47 6.45 10.01
C ALA A 75 8.75 7.80 9.88
N LYS A 76 7.46 7.78 9.53
CA LYS A 76 6.63 8.98 9.43
C LYS A 76 6.31 9.58 10.81
N GLU A 77 6.04 8.75 11.80
CA GLU A 77 5.82 9.16 13.20
C GLU A 77 7.08 9.79 13.80
N GLU A 78 8.24 9.19 13.54
CA GLU A 78 9.56 9.68 13.94
C GLU A 78 10.06 10.85 13.09
N LYS A 79 9.27 11.30 12.10
CA LYS A 79 9.60 12.40 11.17
C LYS A 79 10.95 12.19 10.45
N ILE A 80 11.31 10.94 10.20
CA ILE A 80 12.45 10.61 9.35
C ILE A 80 12.14 11.09 7.93
N SER A 81 13.01 11.92 7.39
CA SER A 81 12.89 12.45 6.04
C SER A 81 14.26 12.49 5.37
N PHE A 82 14.26 12.35 4.05
CA PHE A 82 15.46 12.44 3.23
C PHE A 82 15.38 13.69 2.36
N THR A 83 16.48 14.42 2.27
CA THR A 83 16.64 15.47 1.28
C THR A 83 16.83 14.86 -0.10
N LYS A 84 16.54 15.66 -1.14
CA LYS A 84 16.80 15.25 -2.52
C LYS A 84 18.27 14.85 -2.74
N LYS A 85 19.20 15.57 -2.11
CA LYS A 85 20.64 15.32 -2.23
C LYS A 85 21.04 13.97 -1.62
N GLU A 86 20.57 13.67 -0.41
CA GLU A 86 20.83 12.36 0.24
C GLU A 86 20.28 11.21 -0.60
N LEU A 87 19.10 11.38 -1.20
CA LEU A 87 18.53 10.38 -2.09
C LEU A 87 19.35 10.21 -3.38
N GLU A 88 19.87 11.29 -3.96
CA GLU A 88 20.74 11.23 -5.14
C GLU A 88 22.08 10.54 -4.84
N GLU A 89 22.67 10.79 -3.68
CA GLU A 89 23.90 10.14 -3.22
C GLU A 89 23.68 8.63 -3.00
N GLU A 90 22.58 8.26 -2.36
CA GLU A 90 22.20 6.85 -2.16
C GLU A 90 21.99 6.13 -3.51
N ILE A 91 21.28 6.76 -4.45
CA ILE A 91 21.05 6.20 -5.79
C ILE A 91 22.36 6.07 -6.56
N ALA A 92 23.28 7.04 -6.45
CA ALA A 92 24.58 6.98 -7.12
C ALA A 92 25.46 5.85 -6.60
N GLY A 93 25.32 5.49 -5.32
CA GLY A 93 25.97 4.34 -4.70
C GLY A 93 25.26 3.00 -4.94
N PHE A 94 24.02 3.04 -5.44
CA PHE A 94 23.19 1.84 -5.61
C PHE A 94 23.65 1.01 -6.81
N ILE A 95 23.96 -0.26 -6.56
CA ILE A 95 24.27 -1.25 -7.60
C ILE A 95 23.01 -2.11 -7.81
N PRO A 96 22.27 -1.94 -8.91
CA PRO A 96 21.02 -2.68 -9.12
C PRO A 96 21.29 -4.14 -9.47
N ASP A 97 20.50 -5.05 -8.89
CA ASP A 97 20.54 -6.48 -9.21
C ASP A 97 20.01 -6.80 -10.62
N TYR A 98 19.20 -5.92 -11.20
CA TYR A 98 18.58 -6.10 -12.52
C TYR A 98 18.78 -4.88 -13.41
N SER A 99 19.00 -5.11 -14.71
CA SER A 99 19.08 -4.04 -15.70
C SER A 99 17.72 -3.36 -15.93
N ARG A 100 17.74 -2.11 -16.41
CA ARG A 100 16.52 -1.37 -16.78
C ARG A 100 15.66 -2.10 -17.82
N VAL A 101 16.28 -2.89 -18.68
CA VAL A 101 15.61 -3.70 -19.71
C VAL A 101 14.85 -4.86 -19.08
N GLU A 102 15.44 -5.53 -18.08
CA GLU A 102 14.81 -6.63 -17.35
C GLU A 102 13.64 -6.12 -16.50
N LEU A 103 13.82 -5.00 -15.80
CA LEU A 103 12.75 -4.36 -15.03
C LEU A 103 11.54 -4.02 -15.90
N LYS A 104 11.76 -3.46 -17.10
CA LYS A 104 10.67 -3.14 -18.02
C LYS A 104 9.89 -4.38 -18.46
N LYS A 105 10.57 -5.50 -18.71
CA LYS A 105 9.94 -6.77 -19.09
C LYS A 105 9.10 -7.36 -17.96
N MET A 106 9.59 -7.27 -16.72
CA MET A 106 8.88 -7.76 -15.53
C MET A 106 7.61 -6.96 -15.24
N LEU A 107 7.65 -5.63 -15.43
CA LEU A 107 6.51 -4.73 -15.18
C LEU A 107 5.43 -4.75 -16.28
N SER A 108 5.75 -5.23 -17.48
CA SER A 108 4.82 -5.31 -18.61
C SER A 108 4.07 -6.64 -18.71
N LYS A 109 4.26 -7.56 -17.76
CA LYS A 109 3.48 -8.80 -17.63
C LYS A 109 2.25 -8.56 -16.77
#